data_AF-A0A3M6VS64-F1
#
_entry.id   AF-A0A3M6VS64-F1
#
_cell.length_a   1.000
_cell.length_b   1.000
_cell.length_c   1.000
_cell.angle_alpha   90.00
_cell.angle_beta   90.00
_cell.angle_gamma   90.00
#
_symmetry.space_group_name_H-M   'P 1'
#
loop_
_entity.id
_entity.type
_entity.pdbx_description
1 polymer ?
#
loop_
_entity_poly.entity_id
_entity_poly.type
_entity_poly.pdbx_seq_one_letter_code
_entity_poly.pdbx_strand_id
1 'polypeptide(L)'
;MNPVLLSKVKAINSQMYYTVFNNKRDTVADVAYDLFTSSTPRGKKENEIMIWLAAIGGALPIGANRDQELTTATIAGYQWHYYVGKNGDMNVYSFVATQQVKAFSGNLMEFFQHVKLNTNQYLIKVECGTEPFVGTNVTLKVSHYSATIVTA
;
A
#
# COMPACT_ATOMS: atom_id res chain seq x y z
N MET A 1 -14.58 8.43 -0.09
CA MET A 1 -15.44 7.37 0.46
C MET A 1 -16.02 7.83 1.79
N ASN A 2 -17.17 7.30 2.22
CA ASN A 2 -17.60 7.46 3.61
C ASN A 2 -16.74 6.55 4.50
N PRO A 3 -16.25 7.02 5.65
CA PRO A 3 -15.50 6.19 6.59
C PRO A 3 -16.29 4.96 7.04
N VAL A 4 -15.63 3.82 7.17
CA VAL A 4 -16.25 2.55 7.63
C VAL A 4 -15.42 1.95 8.74
N LEU A 5 -16.07 1.47 9.80
CA LEU A 5 -15.38 0.78 10.89
C LEU A 5 -14.77 -0.53 10.37
N LEU A 6 -13.49 -0.80 10.64
CA LEU A 6 -12.81 -2.00 10.13
C LEU A 6 -13.51 -3.29 10.57
N SER A 7 -14.11 -3.33 11.77
CA SER A 7 -14.93 -4.48 12.21
C SER A 7 -16.15 -4.78 11.32
N LYS A 8 -16.58 -3.83 10.49
CA LYS A 8 -17.71 -3.99 9.55
C LYS A 8 -17.26 -4.29 8.13
N VAL A 9 -15.96 -4.21 7.83
CA VAL A 9 -15.41 -4.49 6.49
C VAL A 9 -15.12 -5.98 6.37
N LYS A 10 -15.84 -6.66 5.47
CA LYS A 10 -15.60 -8.08 5.14
C LYS A 10 -14.47 -8.22 4.13
N ALA A 11 -14.43 -7.34 3.12
CA ALA A 11 -13.42 -7.34 2.09
C ALA A 11 -13.22 -5.94 1.50
N ILE A 12 -12.02 -5.71 0.98
CA ILE A 12 -11.67 -4.57 0.14
C ILE A 12 -11.12 -5.16 -1.15
N ASN A 13 -12.00 -5.54 -2.06
CA ASN A 13 -11.63 -6.18 -3.32
C ASN A 13 -11.05 -5.12 -4.24
N SER A 14 -9.84 -5.34 -4.75
CA SER A 14 -9.16 -4.36 -5.59
C SER A 14 -8.34 -5.00 -6.69
N GLN A 15 -8.28 -4.31 -7.82
CA GLN A 15 -7.46 -4.66 -8.97
C GLN A 15 -6.70 -3.42 -9.43
N MET A 16 -5.44 -3.61 -9.82
CA MET A 16 -4.59 -2.56 -10.37
C MET A 16 -3.70 -3.13 -11.45
N TYR A 17 -3.95 -2.74 -12.70
CA TYR A 17 -3.16 -3.14 -13.86
C TYR A 17 -2.46 -1.91 -14.42
N TYR A 18 -1.14 -1.97 -14.49
CA TYR A 18 -0.35 -0.81 -14.88
C TYR A 18 0.93 -1.18 -15.62
N THR A 19 1.47 -0.17 -16.28
CA THR A 19 2.80 -0.17 -16.87
C THR A 19 3.51 1.12 -16.47
N VAL A 20 4.80 1.03 -16.16
CA VAL A 20 5.66 2.21 -16.01
C VAL A 20 6.56 2.28 -17.23
N PHE A 21 6.42 3.37 -17.99
CA PHE A 21 7.30 3.69 -19.11
C PHE A 21 8.36 4.67 -18.64
N ASN A 22 9.60 4.35 -18.93
CA ASN A 22 10.72 5.16 -18.54
C ASN A 22 11.84 5.04 -19.59
N ASN A 23 12.19 6.17 -20.20
CA ASN A 23 13.19 6.25 -21.26
C ASN A 23 14.62 6.47 -20.72
N LYS A 24 14.82 6.53 -19.39
CA LYS A 24 16.12 6.75 -18.74
C LYS A 24 16.33 5.82 -17.53
N ARG A 25 17.56 5.51 -17.14
CA ARG A 25 17.82 4.49 -16.08
C ARG A 25 17.75 5.02 -14.64
N ASP A 26 17.48 6.30 -14.45
CA ASP A 26 17.60 7.04 -13.18
C ASP A 26 16.28 7.24 -12.42
N THR A 27 15.20 6.57 -12.83
CA THR A 27 13.91 6.73 -12.13
C THR A 27 13.90 5.99 -10.81
N VAL A 28 13.51 6.72 -9.76
CA VAL A 28 13.27 6.20 -8.42
C VAL A 28 11.82 6.55 -8.06
N ALA A 29 10.97 5.53 -7.93
CA ALA A 29 9.54 5.67 -7.66
C ALA A 29 8.96 4.37 -7.11
N ASP A 30 7.81 4.44 -6.46
CA ASP A 30 6.99 3.26 -6.20
C ASP A 30 5.76 3.19 -7.13
N VAL A 31 5.02 2.09 -7.04
CA VAL A 31 3.59 2.04 -7.41
C VAL A 31 2.88 1.34 -6.28
N ALA A 32 1.96 2.02 -5.61
CA ALA A 32 1.43 1.57 -4.33
C ALA A 32 -0.07 1.78 -4.17
N TYR A 33 -0.69 0.92 -3.35
CA TYR A 33 -1.88 1.30 -2.60
C TYR A 33 -1.46 2.00 -1.31
N ASP A 34 -2.30 2.94 -0.88
CA ASP A 34 -2.09 3.72 0.32
C ASP A 34 -3.41 3.86 1.09
N LEU A 35 -3.50 3.20 2.25
CA LEU A 35 -4.74 3.09 3.01
C LEU A 35 -4.55 3.65 4.42
N PHE A 36 -5.52 4.44 4.87
CA PHE A 36 -5.41 5.14 6.15
C PHE A 36 -6.53 4.78 7.11
N THR A 37 -6.17 4.72 8.40
CA THR A 37 -7.13 4.55 9.48
C THR A 37 -7.06 5.66 10.53
N SER A 38 -8.16 5.82 11.26
CA SER A 38 -8.29 6.75 12.38
C SER A 38 -9.23 6.21 13.45
N SER A 39 -9.05 6.63 14.70
CA SER A 39 -9.96 6.32 15.81
C SER A 39 -11.37 6.89 15.63
N THR A 40 -11.52 7.92 14.78
CA THR A 40 -12.81 8.55 14.51
C THR A 40 -13.03 8.74 13.00
N PRO A 41 -14.28 8.83 12.53
CA PRO A 41 -14.56 8.97 11.09
C PRO A 41 -13.92 10.20 10.42
N ARG A 42 -13.64 11.26 11.18
CA ARG A 42 -13.05 12.52 10.67
C ARG A 42 -11.76 12.89 11.39
N GLY A 43 -11.12 11.93 12.04
CA GLY A 43 -9.90 12.15 12.80
C GLY A 43 -8.65 12.26 11.93
N LYS A 44 -7.52 12.51 12.58
CA LYS A 44 -6.20 12.46 11.93
C LYS A 44 -5.87 11.02 11.53
N LYS A 45 -5.00 10.88 10.52
CA LYS A 45 -4.42 9.59 10.13
C LYS A 45 -3.56 9.06 11.29
N GLU A 46 -3.86 7.85 11.76
CA GLU A 46 -3.16 7.19 12.87
C GLU A 46 -2.33 6.01 12.38
N ASN A 47 -2.85 5.28 11.39
CA ASN A 47 -2.11 4.19 10.75
C ASN A 47 -2.22 4.32 9.22
N GLU A 48 -1.14 3.95 8.55
CA GLU A 48 -0.97 3.91 7.11
C GLU A 48 -0.55 2.49 6.72
N ILE A 49 -1.30 1.88 5.81
CA ILE A 49 -0.97 0.59 5.20
C ILE A 49 -0.58 0.87 3.75
N MET A 50 0.71 0.76 3.45
CA MET A 50 1.21 0.89 2.09
C MET A 50 1.45 -0.49 1.48
N ILE A 51 0.99 -0.70 0.25
CA ILE A 51 1.16 -1.96 -0.48
C ILE A 51 1.81 -1.65 -1.82
N TRP A 52 3.14 -1.72 -1.87
CA TRP A 52 3.96 -1.36 -3.01
C TRP A 52 4.03 -2.52 -3.99
N LEU A 53 3.32 -2.39 -5.09
CA LEU A 53 3.36 -3.30 -6.24
C LEU A 53 4.67 -3.22 -7.01
N ALA A 54 5.40 -2.10 -6.89
CA ALA A 54 6.73 -1.91 -7.44
C ALA A 54 7.58 -1.03 -6.51
N ALA A 55 8.87 -1.35 -6.42
CA ALA A 55 9.92 -0.47 -5.94
C ALA A 55 10.94 -0.28 -7.09
N ILE A 56 10.93 0.89 -7.73
CA ILE A 56 11.73 1.17 -8.92
C ILE A 56 12.96 1.96 -8.52
N GLY A 57 14.12 1.61 -9.08
CA GLY A 57 15.36 2.37 -8.92
C GLY A 57 15.93 2.39 -7.50
N GLY A 58 15.49 1.48 -6.62
CA GLY A 58 15.92 1.46 -5.22
C GLY A 58 15.10 2.37 -4.31
N ALA A 59 13.87 2.73 -4.69
CA ALA A 59 12.91 3.34 -3.77
C ALA A 59 12.74 2.45 -2.52
N LEU A 60 12.70 3.08 -1.34
CA LEU A 60 12.60 2.39 -0.05
C LEU A 60 11.40 2.92 0.73
N PRO A 61 10.62 2.04 1.38
CA PRO A 61 9.51 2.47 2.23
C PRO A 61 10.00 3.04 3.56
N ILE A 62 9.11 3.73 4.26
CA ILE A 62 9.33 4.12 5.65
C ILE A 62 9.60 2.87 6.51
N GLY A 63 10.61 2.95 7.38
CA GLY A 63 11.04 1.85 8.23
C GLY A 63 12.10 0.94 7.61
N ALA A 64 12.36 1.05 6.30
CA ALA A 64 13.49 0.35 5.69
C ALA A 64 14.82 0.89 6.22
N ASN A 65 15.68 -0.02 6.64
CA ASN A 65 17.07 0.25 6.99
C ASN A 65 17.97 -0.78 6.29
N ARG A 66 19.27 -0.48 6.14
CA ARG A 66 20.20 -1.35 5.40
C ARG A 66 20.55 -2.65 6.12
N ASP A 67 20.39 -2.68 7.45
CA ASP A 67 20.90 -3.74 8.31
C ASP A 67 19.81 -4.61 8.95
N GLN A 68 18.52 -4.38 8.64
CA GLN A 68 17.46 -5.23 9.18
C GLN A 68 17.40 -6.56 8.45
N GLU A 69 17.09 -7.59 9.23
CA GLU A 69 16.57 -8.82 8.67
C GLU A 69 15.22 -8.56 8.01
N LEU A 70 15.09 -9.01 6.76
CA LEU A 70 13.87 -8.84 5.99
C LEU A 70 12.81 -9.82 6.51
N THR A 71 11.71 -9.29 7.02
CA THR A 71 10.51 -10.10 7.30
C THR A 71 9.73 -10.29 6.00
N THR A 72 9.36 -11.52 5.68
CA THR A 72 8.52 -11.83 4.51
C THR A 72 7.13 -12.28 4.90
N ALA A 73 6.11 -11.85 4.14
CA ALA A 73 4.73 -12.29 4.30
C ALA A 73 4.16 -12.76 2.94
N THR A 74 3.24 -13.73 2.96
CA THR A 74 2.44 -14.10 1.79
C THR A 74 1.00 -13.66 2.04
N ILE A 75 0.51 -12.72 1.22
CA ILE A 75 -0.81 -12.08 1.37
C ILE A 75 -1.43 -11.92 -0.02
N ALA A 76 -2.71 -12.25 -0.17
CA ALA A 76 -3.44 -12.23 -1.44
C ALA A 76 -2.74 -13.00 -2.59
N GLY A 77 -1.95 -14.03 -2.27
CA GLY A 77 -1.21 -14.84 -3.25
C GLY A 77 0.13 -14.25 -3.72
N TYR A 78 0.58 -13.13 -3.15
CA TYR A 78 1.86 -12.49 -3.48
C TYR A 78 2.80 -12.51 -2.27
N GLN A 79 4.11 -12.47 -2.54
CA GLN A 79 5.14 -12.40 -1.51
C GLN A 79 5.59 -10.94 -1.31
N TRP A 80 5.71 -10.53 -0.06
CA TRP A 80 6.00 -9.15 0.34
C TRP A 80 7.16 -9.12 1.34
N HIS A 81 8.07 -8.17 1.18
CA HIS A 81 8.90 -7.68 2.27
C HIS A 81 8.06 -6.74 3.15
N TYR A 82 8.09 -6.95 4.45
CA TYR A 82 7.29 -6.20 5.42
C TYR A 82 8.17 -5.27 6.25
N TYR A 83 7.77 -4.00 6.32
CA TYR A 83 8.46 -2.93 7.03
C TYR A 83 7.50 -2.20 7.94
N VAL A 84 8.01 -1.75 9.09
CA VAL A 84 7.27 -0.95 10.05
C VAL A 84 8.09 0.27 10.42
N GLY A 85 7.47 1.45 10.39
CA GLY A 85 8.10 2.69 10.81
C GLY A 85 7.09 3.72 11.29
N LYS A 86 7.56 4.95 11.47
CA LYS A 86 6.72 6.08 11.89
C LYS A 86 6.93 7.29 10.99
N ASN A 87 5.83 7.98 10.69
CA ASN A 87 5.83 9.29 10.04
C ASN A 87 5.13 10.30 10.97
N GLY A 88 5.93 11.01 11.77
CA GLY A 88 5.41 11.75 12.92
C GLY A 88 4.73 10.80 13.92
N ASP A 89 3.46 11.08 14.26
CA ASP A 89 2.65 10.24 15.15
C ASP A 89 2.03 9.01 14.46
N MET A 90 2.05 8.96 13.12
CA MET A 90 1.40 7.91 12.34
C MET A 90 2.29 6.67 12.26
N ASN A 91 1.72 5.49 12.52
CA ASN A 91 2.39 4.22 12.26
C ASN A 91 2.27 3.87 10.77
N VAL A 92 3.37 3.47 10.15
CA VAL A 92 3.42 3.12 8.72
C VAL A 92 3.82 1.67 8.59
N TYR A 93 2.98 0.90 7.91
CA TYR A 93 3.16 -0.53 7.65
C TYR A 93 3.27 -0.72 6.14
N SER A 94 4.47 -1.02 5.66
CA SER A 94 4.72 -1.12 4.22
C SER A 94 4.98 -2.55 3.80
N PHE A 95 4.24 -3.01 2.80
CA PHE A 95 4.39 -4.29 2.15
C PHE A 95 4.94 -4.06 0.76
N VAL A 96 6.20 -4.40 0.53
CA VAL A 96 6.86 -4.21 -0.77
C VAL A 96 6.96 -5.55 -1.47
N ALA A 97 6.37 -5.66 -2.67
CA ALA A 97 6.39 -6.90 -3.41
C ALA A 97 7.84 -7.34 -3.70
N THR A 98 8.16 -8.61 -3.47
CA THR A 98 9.52 -9.14 -3.73
C THR A 98 9.85 -9.16 -5.22
N GLN A 99 8.81 -9.18 -6.06
CA GLN A 99 8.89 -8.98 -7.50
C GLN A 99 7.80 -8.00 -7.94
N GLN A 100 8.07 -7.20 -8.98
CA GLN A 100 7.11 -6.23 -9.47
C GLN A 100 5.80 -6.91 -9.91
N VAL A 101 4.69 -6.49 -9.31
CA VAL A 101 3.34 -6.95 -9.63
C VAL A 101 2.68 -5.96 -10.58
N LYS A 102 2.76 -6.20 -11.89
CA LYS A 102 2.15 -5.30 -12.91
C LYS A 102 0.63 -5.44 -13.02
N ALA A 103 0.10 -6.58 -12.61
CA ALA A 103 -1.33 -6.86 -12.59
C ALA A 103 -1.71 -7.47 -11.24
N PHE A 104 -2.14 -6.62 -10.31
CA PHE A 104 -2.60 -7.05 -8.99
C PHE A 104 -4.10 -7.31 -9.00
N SER A 105 -4.54 -8.36 -8.31
CA SER A 105 -5.94 -8.61 -7.97
C SER A 105 -5.99 -9.29 -6.60
N GLY A 106 -6.67 -8.69 -5.63
CA GLY A 106 -6.71 -9.24 -4.28
C GLY A 106 -7.62 -8.51 -3.31
N ASN A 107 -7.71 -9.04 -2.09
CA ASN A 107 -8.45 -8.43 -0.98
C ASN A 107 -7.49 -7.65 -0.08
N LEU A 108 -7.56 -6.32 -0.11
CA LEU A 108 -6.68 -5.45 0.69
C LEU A 108 -6.95 -5.58 2.20
N MET A 109 -8.10 -6.14 2.62
CA MET A 109 -8.40 -6.38 4.03
C MET A 109 -7.43 -7.39 4.69
N GLU A 110 -6.83 -8.29 3.91
CA GLU A 110 -5.86 -9.27 4.41
C GLU A 110 -4.60 -8.60 4.99
N PHE A 111 -4.22 -7.43 4.50
CA PHE A 111 -3.08 -6.67 5.02
C PHE A 111 -3.38 -6.09 6.41
N PHE A 112 -4.59 -5.56 6.63
CA PHE A 112 -5.01 -5.12 7.97
C PHE A 112 -5.04 -6.28 8.97
N GLN A 113 -5.46 -7.46 8.53
CA GLN A 113 -5.47 -8.68 9.34
C GLN A 113 -4.04 -9.13 9.70
N HIS A 114 -3.10 -9.04 8.76
CA HIS A 114 -1.68 -9.33 9.02
C HIS A 114 -1.09 -8.42 10.10
N VAL A 115 -1.36 -7.11 10.02
CA VAL A 115 -0.87 -6.12 11.01
C VAL A 115 -1.58 -6.26 12.37
N LYS A 116 -2.72 -6.98 12.42
CA LYS A 116 -3.56 -7.12 13.62
C LYS A 116 -4.04 -5.77 14.16
N LEU A 117 -4.40 -4.85 13.25
CA LEU A 117 -4.92 -3.53 13.63
C LEU A 117 -6.22 -3.65 14.43
N ASN A 118 -6.42 -2.71 15.36
CA ASN A 118 -7.62 -2.64 16.18
C ASN A 118 -8.86 -2.45 15.30
N THR A 119 -9.84 -3.35 15.44
CA THR A 119 -11.08 -3.32 14.65
C THR A 119 -12.01 -2.13 14.99
N ASN A 120 -11.70 -1.37 16.05
CA ASN A 120 -12.37 -0.11 16.40
C ASN A 120 -11.85 1.10 15.63
N GLN A 121 -10.91 0.91 14.70
CA GLN A 121 -10.44 1.94 13.79
C GLN A 121 -11.35 2.05 12.56
N TYR A 122 -11.51 3.27 12.04
CA TYR A 122 -12.21 3.55 10.80
C TYR A 122 -11.23 3.53 9.64
N LEU A 123 -11.56 2.81 8.57
CA LEU A 123 -10.96 3.02 7.25
C LEU A 123 -11.47 4.34 6.69
N ILE A 124 -10.58 5.31 6.53
CA ILE A 124 -10.94 6.68 6.12
C ILE A 124 -10.53 6.98 4.68
N LYS A 125 -9.54 6.27 4.14
CA LYS A 125 -9.04 6.43 2.77
C LYS A 125 -8.56 5.10 2.19
N VAL A 126 -8.77 4.95 0.89
CA VAL A 126 -8.18 3.92 0.03
C VAL A 126 -7.71 4.63 -1.23
N GLU A 127 -6.40 4.81 -1.36
CA GLU A 127 -5.74 5.51 -2.44
C GLU A 127 -4.84 4.52 -3.21
N CYS A 128 -4.56 4.81 -4.48
CA CYS A 128 -3.67 4.00 -5.31
C CYS A 128 -2.99 4.91 -6.33
N GLY A 129 -1.67 4.79 -6.46
CA GLY A 129 -0.88 5.70 -7.27
C GLY A 129 0.60 5.36 -7.28
N THR A 130 1.42 6.41 -7.36
CA THR A 130 2.89 6.34 -7.41
C THR A 130 3.47 7.53 -6.66
N GLU A 131 4.50 7.29 -5.87
CA GLU A 131 5.34 8.33 -5.26
C GLU A 131 6.66 8.45 -6.04
N PRO A 132 6.84 9.49 -6.88
CA PRO A 132 8.09 9.71 -7.58
C PRO A 132 9.11 10.44 -6.68
N PHE A 133 10.34 9.93 -6.62
CA PHE A 133 11.46 10.57 -5.91
C PHE A 133 12.44 11.22 -6.90
N VAL A 134 12.77 10.51 -7.97
CA VAL A 134 13.67 10.97 -9.05
C VAL A 134 13.14 10.47 -10.38
N GLY A 135 13.22 11.27 -11.44
CA GLY A 135 12.94 10.82 -12.79
C GLY A 135 12.74 11.95 -13.79
N THR A 136 12.92 11.65 -15.07
CA THR A 136 12.61 12.56 -16.19
C THR A 136 11.85 11.79 -17.26
N ASN A 137 10.72 12.33 -17.74
CA ASN A 137 9.87 11.70 -18.77
C ASN A 137 9.41 10.28 -18.40
N VAL A 138 8.97 10.10 -17.15
CA VAL A 138 8.39 8.86 -16.65
C VAL A 138 6.88 8.93 -16.79
N THR A 139 6.25 7.83 -17.22
CA THR A 139 4.80 7.74 -17.32
C THR A 139 4.31 6.47 -16.63
N LEU A 140 3.49 6.65 -15.59
CA LEU A 140 2.63 5.57 -15.09
C LEU A 140 1.36 5.55 -15.95
N LYS A 141 1.10 4.42 -16.62
CA LYS A 141 -0.17 4.17 -17.30
C LYS A 141 -0.93 3.10 -16.53
N VAL A 142 -2.10 3.46 -16.01
CA VAL A 142 -3.05 2.56 -15.36
C VAL A 142 -4.11 2.18 -16.38
N SER A 143 -4.13 0.90 -16.79
CA SER A 143 -5.13 0.41 -17.75
C SER A 143 -6.42 -0.03 -17.06
N HIS A 144 -6.33 -0.41 -15.79
CA HIS A 144 -7.48 -0.79 -14.97
C HIS A 144 -7.20 -0.52 -13.50
N TYR A 145 -8.16 0.09 -12.82
CA TYR A 145 -8.17 0.23 -11.37
C TYR A 145 -9.59 0.03 -10.85
N SER A 146 -9.74 -0.77 -9.80
CA SER A 146 -10.98 -0.88 -9.05
C SER A 146 -10.68 -1.05 -7.56
N ALA A 147 -11.55 -0.52 -6.71
CA ALA A 147 -11.55 -0.78 -5.28
C ALA A 147 -13.00 -0.79 -4.78
N THR A 148 -13.42 -1.89 -4.17
CA THR A 148 -14.78 -2.09 -3.69
C THR A 148 -14.76 -2.58 -2.25
N ILE A 149 -15.39 -1.82 -1.37
CA ILE A 149 -15.53 -2.14 0.04
C ILE A 149 -16.83 -2.93 0.21
N VAL A 150 -16.71 -4.15 0.74
CA VAL A 150 -17.84 -5.02 1.07
C VAL A 150 -18.02 -5.00 2.58
N THR A 151 -19.18 -4.54 3.04
CA THR A 151 -19.51 -4.47 4.46
C THR A 151 -20.46 -5.59 4.89
N ALA A 152 -20.51 -5.84 6.19
CA ALA A 152 -21.44 -6.78 6.80
C ALA A 152 -22.90 -6.29 6.78
#